data_AF-A0A1V2LWX2-F1
#
_entry.id   AF-A0A1V2LWX2-F1
#
_cell.length_a   1.000
_cell.length_b   1.000
_cell.length_c   1.000
_cell.angle_alpha   90.00
_cell.angle_beta   90.00
_cell.angle_gamma   90.00
#
_symmetry.space_group_name_H-M   'P 1'
#
loop_
_entity.id
_entity.type
_entity.pdbx_description
1 polymer ?
#
loop_
_entity_poly.entity_id
_entity_poly.type
_entity_poly.pdbx_seq_one_letter_code
_entity_poly.pdbx_strand_id
1 'polypeptide(L)'
;MLDWDRLINYTMDQVEDETIRGGRVLYGRELYTRGIDRMLDRNEEALYLTKNNVGDAYLITTKGMIVFTRNSRRELYYDFYRDQISFIDFQSRCGRFDSDVEIIIEFNRNSRFVISIDMYYENIAKDIYYYFRDIKDRQYNNHRSYDRF
;
A
#
# COMPACT_ATOMS: atom_id res chain seq x y z
N MET A 1 24.78 -8.98 -0.07
CA MET A 1 24.21 -7.64 -0.35
C MET A 1 22.95 -7.86 -1.16
N LEU A 2 21.80 -7.45 -0.64
CA LEU A 2 20.51 -7.61 -1.32
C LEU A 2 20.43 -6.60 -2.45
N ASP A 3 20.24 -7.11 -3.66
CA ASP A 3 20.10 -6.32 -4.88
C ASP A 3 18.66 -5.80 -4.96
N TRP A 4 18.44 -4.66 -4.30
CA TRP A 4 17.13 -4.02 -4.17
C TRP A 4 16.56 -3.59 -5.52
N ASP A 5 17.39 -3.21 -6.48
CA ASP A 5 16.96 -2.82 -7.83
C ASP A 5 16.42 -4.04 -8.60
N ARG A 6 17.05 -5.22 -8.46
CA ARG A 6 16.54 -6.48 -9.03
C ARG A 6 15.21 -6.95 -8.41
N LEU A 7 15.01 -6.62 -7.14
CA LEU A 7 13.81 -6.94 -6.37
C LEU A 7 12.64 -6.00 -6.72
N ILE A 8 12.91 -4.71 -6.89
CA ILE A 8 11.97 -3.70 -7.39
C ILE A 8 11.49 -4.07 -8.79
N ASN A 9 12.42 -4.40 -9.70
CA ASN A 9 12.06 -4.84 -11.04
C ASN A 9 11.22 -6.12 -11.02
N TYR A 10 11.54 -7.11 -10.17
CA TYR A 10 10.70 -8.31 -10.03
C TYR A 10 9.26 -7.98 -9.57
N THR A 11 9.11 -7.04 -8.64
CA THR A 11 7.79 -6.61 -8.16
C THR A 11 7.02 -5.81 -9.22
N MET A 12 7.71 -5.01 -10.04
CA MET A 12 7.09 -4.30 -11.17
C MET A 12 6.73 -5.24 -12.32
N ASP A 13 7.65 -6.13 -12.72
CA ASP A 13 7.53 -7.06 -13.85
C ASP A 13 6.41 -8.10 -13.64
N GLN A 14 6.14 -8.52 -12.40
CA GLN A 14 5.05 -9.46 -12.09
C GLN A 14 3.66 -8.80 -12.13
N VAL A 15 3.59 -7.47 -12.08
CA VAL A 15 2.34 -6.68 -12.06
C VAL A 15 2.12 -5.95 -13.40
N GLU A 16 3.10 -5.98 -14.32
CA GLU A 16 2.94 -5.52 -15.70
C GLU A 16 2.05 -6.48 -16.51
N ASP A 17 0.75 -6.20 -16.49
CA ASP A 17 -0.15 -6.54 -17.57
C ASP A 17 -0.68 -5.22 -18.18
N GLU A 18 -0.27 -4.92 -19.41
CA GLU A 18 -0.73 -3.74 -20.17
C GLU A 18 -2.23 -3.82 -20.53
N THR A 19 -2.86 -4.98 -20.35
CA THR A 19 -4.27 -5.21 -20.70
C THR A 19 -5.24 -4.93 -19.54
N ILE A 20 -4.75 -4.82 -18.30
CA ILE A 20 -5.57 -4.59 -17.11
C ILE A 20 -5.46 -3.13 -16.70
N ARG A 21 -6.47 -2.34 -17.09
CA ARG A 21 -6.71 -1.00 -16.55
C ARG A 21 -6.64 -1.07 -15.00
N GLY A 22 -5.75 -0.27 -14.40
CA GLY A 22 -5.46 -0.17 -12.95
C GLY A 22 -4.80 -1.38 -12.28
N GLY A 23 -4.18 -2.25 -13.08
CA GLY A 23 -3.26 -3.26 -12.61
C GLY A 23 -3.91 -4.45 -11.89
N ARG A 24 -3.24 -5.60 -11.97
CA ARG A 24 -3.59 -6.77 -11.18
C ARG A 24 -3.27 -6.51 -9.71
N VAL A 25 -4.16 -6.93 -8.81
CA VAL A 25 -3.86 -7.02 -7.38
C VAL A 25 -3.41 -8.44 -7.07
N LEU A 26 -2.22 -8.60 -6.50
CA LEU A 26 -1.71 -9.89 -6.02
C LEU A 26 -2.03 -10.06 -4.53
N TYR A 27 -2.50 -11.24 -4.15
CA TYR A 27 -2.80 -11.56 -2.76
C TYR A 27 -2.64 -13.06 -2.46
N GLY A 28 -2.53 -13.40 -1.17
CA GLY A 28 -2.38 -14.79 -0.72
C GLY A 28 -1.16 -15.48 -1.33
N ARG A 29 -1.35 -16.60 -2.04
CA ARG A 29 -0.24 -17.41 -2.55
C ARG A 29 0.65 -16.70 -3.56
N GLU A 30 0.12 -15.69 -4.24
CA GLU A 30 0.86 -14.90 -5.23
C GLU A 30 1.95 -14.03 -4.60
N LEU A 31 1.84 -13.75 -3.29
CA LEU A 31 2.79 -12.93 -2.55
C LEU A 31 3.97 -13.73 -1.98
N TYR A 32 3.87 -15.07 -1.89
CA TYR A 32 4.93 -15.93 -1.36
C TYR A 32 6.05 -16.16 -2.37
N THR A 33 6.80 -15.10 -2.62
CA THR A 33 7.99 -15.14 -3.48
C THR A 33 9.21 -14.81 -2.64
N ARG A 34 10.35 -15.43 -2.98
CA ARG A 34 11.65 -15.05 -2.38
C ARG A 34 11.94 -13.57 -2.53
N GLY A 35 11.34 -12.91 -3.52
CA GLY A 35 11.49 -11.49 -3.75
C GLY A 35 10.86 -10.68 -2.61
N ILE A 36 9.55 -10.86 -2.44
CA ILE A 36 8.77 -10.19 -1.40
C ILE A 36 9.30 -10.54 0.00
N ASP A 37 9.61 -11.81 0.28
CA ASP A 37 10.11 -12.24 1.60
C ASP A 37 11.39 -11.50 2.05
N ARG A 38 12.19 -11.03 1.08
CA ARG A 38 13.43 -10.27 1.36
C ARG A 38 13.18 -8.79 1.64
N MET A 39 12.01 -8.27 1.27
CA MET A 39 11.59 -6.90 1.51
C MET A 39 10.96 -6.72 2.89
N LEU A 40 10.48 -7.81 3.48
CA LEU A 40 9.76 -7.81 4.74
C LEU A 40 10.72 -7.95 5.93
N ASP A 41 10.41 -7.27 7.02
CA ASP A 41 11.06 -7.51 8.29
C ASP A 41 10.77 -8.92 8.83
N ARG A 42 11.53 -9.32 9.86
CA ARG A 42 11.14 -10.49 10.66
C ARG A 42 9.72 -10.34 11.21
N ASN A 43 8.93 -11.41 11.04
CA ASN A 43 7.52 -11.51 11.45
C ASN A 43 6.60 -10.49 10.76
N GLU A 44 6.95 -10.05 9.57
CA GLU A 44 6.08 -9.25 8.70
C GLU A 44 5.60 -10.12 7.53
N GLU A 45 4.32 -10.01 7.19
CA GLU A 45 3.72 -10.73 6.07
C GLU A 45 3.15 -9.73 5.06
N ALA A 46 3.28 -10.06 3.77
CA ALA A 46 2.64 -9.34 2.70
C ALA A 46 1.15 -9.73 2.63
N LEU A 47 0.28 -8.73 2.51
CA LEU A 47 -1.17 -8.90 2.46
C LEU A 47 -1.71 -8.64 1.04
N TYR A 48 -1.28 -7.55 0.43
CA TYR A 48 -1.68 -7.14 -0.91
C TYR A 48 -0.52 -6.47 -1.63
N LEU A 49 -0.45 -6.65 -2.94
CA LEU A 49 0.41 -5.88 -3.82
C LEU A 49 -0.42 -5.35 -4.99
N THR A 50 -0.47 -4.04 -5.15
CA THR A 50 -1.24 -3.36 -6.19
C THR A 50 -0.41 -2.26 -6.84
N LYS A 51 -0.80 -1.84 -8.05
CA LYS A 51 -0.21 -0.66 -8.72
C LYS A 51 -1.28 0.35 -9.11
N ASN A 52 -0.92 1.61 -9.25
CA ASN A 52 -1.78 2.62 -9.88
C ASN A 52 -1.47 2.76 -11.38
N ASN A 53 -2.23 3.62 -12.07
CA ASN A 53 -2.06 3.86 -13.51
C ASN A 53 -0.80 4.65 -13.88
N VAL A 54 -0.17 5.35 -12.92
CA VAL A 54 1.08 6.10 -13.17
C VAL A 54 2.34 5.27 -12.90
N GLY A 55 2.17 4.00 -12.53
CA GLY A 55 3.26 3.03 -12.36
C GLY A 55 3.85 2.97 -10.96
N ASP A 56 3.18 3.53 -9.95
CA ASP A 56 3.57 3.30 -8.55
C ASP A 56 3.02 1.96 -8.07
N ALA A 57 3.81 1.23 -7.30
CA ALA A 57 3.42 -0.02 -6.67
C ALA A 57 3.36 0.11 -5.14
N TYR A 58 2.36 -0.53 -4.55
CA TYR A 58 2.05 -0.49 -3.13
C TYR A 58 2.00 -1.92 -2.59
N LEU A 59 2.96 -2.27 -1.75
CA LEU A 59 3.00 -3.52 -1.01
C LEU A 59 2.45 -3.26 0.40
N ILE A 60 1.21 -3.68 0.64
CA ILE A 60 0.55 -3.62 1.94
C ILE A 60 0.96 -4.83 2.76
N THR A 61 1.41 -4.60 4.00
CA THR A 61 1.94 -5.62 4.88
C THR A 61 1.25 -5.58 6.25
N THR A 62 1.53 -6.59 7.09
CA THR A 62 1.07 -6.60 8.49
C THR A 62 1.61 -5.45 9.34
N LYS A 63 2.72 -4.80 8.93
CA LYS A 63 3.34 -3.69 9.68
C LYS A 63 3.04 -2.32 9.09
N GLY A 64 2.65 -2.23 7.83
CA GLY A 64 2.36 -0.96 7.19
C GLY A 64 2.27 -1.08 5.68
N MET A 65 3.00 -0.22 4.98
CA MET A 65 3.00 -0.18 3.54
C MET A 65 4.37 0.23 3.00
N ILE A 66 4.81 -0.51 2.01
CA ILE A 66 5.99 -0.23 1.23
C ILE A 66 5.54 0.34 -0.13
N VAL A 67 6.09 1.48 -0.52
CA VAL A 67 5.75 2.19 -1.75
C VAL A 67 6.95 2.28 -2.66
N PHE A 68 6.77 1.86 -3.90
CA PHE A 68 7.73 2.01 -4.98
C PHE A 68 7.15 3.00 -5.98
N THR A 69 7.84 4.12 -6.19
CA THR A 69 7.44 5.12 -7.19
C THR A 69 8.55 5.33 -8.20
N ARG A 70 8.15 5.42 -9.47
CA ARG A 70 9.07 5.72 -10.58
C ARG A 70 8.76 7.10 -11.12
N ASN A 71 9.61 8.07 -10.79
CA ASN A 71 9.55 9.37 -11.46
C ASN A 71 10.56 9.42 -12.62
N SER A 72 10.44 10.43 -13.48
CA SER A 72 11.29 10.60 -14.67
C SER A 72 12.80 10.74 -14.40
N ARG A 73 13.22 10.85 -13.13
CA ARG A 73 14.61 11.07 -12.74
C ARG A 73 15.18 9.96 -11.86
N ARG A 74 14.36 9.22 -11.11
CA ARG A 74 14.81 8.17 -10.18
C ARG A 74 13.65 7.28 -9.70
N GLU A 75 13.96 6.04 -9.40
CA GLU A 75 13.13 5.15 -8.60
C GLU A 75 13.30 5.48 -7.11
N LEU A 76 12.19 5.65 -6.40
CA LEU A 76 12.17 5.97 -4.98
C LEU A 76 11.37 4.91 -4.22
N TYR A 77 11.84 4.65 -3.01
CA TYR A 77 11.24 3.71 -2.07
C TYR A 77 10.86 4.43 -0.78
N TYR A 78 9.67 4.11 -0.27
CA TYR A 78 9.21 4.58 1.02
C TYR A 78 8.64 3.42 1.83
N ASP A 79 9.14 3.29 3.06
CA ASP A 79 8.56 2.43 4.08
C ASP A 79 7.71 3.28 5.04
N PHE A 80 6.44 2.95 5.17
CA PHE A 80 5.49 3.60 6.06
C PHE A 80 4.94 2.60 7.07
N TYR A 81 5.14 2.89 8.35
CA TYR A 81 4.60 2.05 9.41
C TYR A 81 3.16 2.42 9.71
N ARG A 82 2.35 1.41 10.08
CA ARG A 82 0.93 1.57 10.34
C ARG A 82 0.60 2.49 11.53
N ASP A 83 1.54 2.69 12.45
CA ASP A 83 1.44 3.64 13.58
C ASP A 83 1.62 5.11 13.17
N GLN A 84 2.02 5.35 11.92
CA GLN A 84 2.15 6.69 11.37
C GLN A 84 0.86 7.18 10.71
N ILE A 85 -0.18 6.35 10.59
CA ILE A 85 -1.42 6.71 9.87
C ILE A 85 -2.20 7.79 10.64
N SER A 86 -2.31 9.00 10.08
CA SER A 86 -3.06 10.12 10.65
C SER A 86 -4.46 10.27 10.04
N PHE A 87 -4.64 9.92 8.77
CA PHE A 87 -5.91 10.03 8.05
C PHE A 87 -6.11 8.83 7.11
N ILE A 88 -7.37 8.42 6.95
CA ILE A 88 -7.76 7.42 5.95
C ILE A 88 -9.17 7.73 5.44
N ASP A 89 -9.36 7.64 4.12
CA ASP A 89 -10.63 7.83 3.43
C ASP A 89 -10.80 6.85 2.27
N PHE A 90 -12.05 6.61 1.88
CA PHE A 90 -12.43 5.76 0.77
C PHE A 90 -13.43 6.48 -0.11
N GLN A 91 -13.11 6.64 -1.39
CA GLN A 91 -13.94 7.35 -2.35
C GLN A 91 -14.37 6.42 -3.48
N SER A 92 -15.67 6.36 -3.75
CA SER A 92 -16.20 5.74 -4.96
C SER A 92 -16.26 6.78 -6.07
N ARG A 93 -15.61 6.48 -7.20
CA ARG A 93 -15.47 7.37 -8.36
C ARG A 93 -16.28 6.82 -9.54
N CYS A 94 -17.57 6.54 -9.33
CA CYS A 94 -18.45 6.05 -10.40
C CYS A 94 -18.46 6.98 -11.64
N GLY A 95 -17.77 6.57 -12.71
CA GLY A 95 -18.19 6.88 -14.08
C GLY A 95 -17.37 7.86 -14.94
N ARG A 96 -16.16 8.30 -14.57
CA ARG A 96 -15.35 9.18 -15.47
C ARG A 96 -13.83 9.02 -15.44
N PHE A 97 -13.27 8.13 -14.62
CA PHE A 97 -11.83 8.04 -14.39
C PHE A 97 -11.28 6.65 -14.70
N ASP A 98 -9.95 6.56 -14.78
CA ASP A 98 -9.21 5.31 -14.95
C ASP A 98 -9.17 4.46 -13.66
N SER A 99 -10.15 4.58 -12.75
CA SER A 99 -10.33 3.75 -11.56
C SER A 99 -11.77 3.87 -11.06
N ASP A 100 -12.29 2.83 -10.40
CA ASP A 100 -13.65 2.81 -9.84
C ASP A 100 -13.69 3.37 -8.42
N VAL A 101 -12.58 3.24 -7.68
CA VAL A 101 -12.45 3.66 -6.29
C VAL A 101 -11.03 4.14 -5.97
N GLU A 102 -10.92 4.90 -4.88
CA GLU A 102 -9.66 5.42 -4.37
C GLU A 102 -9.58 5.23 -2.85
N ILE A 103 -8.42 4.79 -2.36
CA ILE A 103 -8.07 4.80 -0.95
C ILE A 103 -7.07 5.94 -0.71
N ILE A 104 -7.39 6.86 0.17
CA ILE A 104 -6.49 7.95 0.57
C ILE A 104 -5.95 7.66 1.96
N ILE A 105 -4.63 7.62 2.13
CA ILE A 105 -3.97 7.37 3.41
C ILE A 105 -2.96 8.49 3.67
N GLU A 106 -3.06 9.15 4.83
CA GLU A 106 -2.06 10.11 5.28
C GLU A 106 -1.17 9.48 6.36
N PHE A 107 0.14 9.65 6.19
CA PHE A 107 1.16 9.26 7.15
C PHE A 107 1.83 10.50 7.76
N ASN A 108 2.00 10.51 9.08
CA ASN A 108 2.74 11.52 9.81
C ASN A 108 4.18 11.05 10.05
N ARG A 109 5.09 11.34 9.11
CA ARG A 109 6.50 10.93 9.15
C ARG A 109 7.40 12.14 8.93
N ASN A 110 7.72 12.89 9.99
CA ASN A 110 8.46 14.17 9.98
C ASN A 110 7.80 15.31 9.17
N SER A 111 6.93 14.97 8.22
CA SER A 111 6.02 15.81 7.44
C SER A 111 4.79 14.97 7.08
N ARG A 112 3.67 15.61 6.75
CA ARG A 112 2.48 14.90 6.25
C ARG A 112 2.76 14.36 4.86
N PHE A 113 2.57 13.06 4.67
CA PHE A 113 2.69 12.38 3.39
C PHE A 113 1.35 11.75 3.02
N VAL A 114 0.80 12.10 1.86
CA VAL A 114 -0.50 11.58 1.41
C VAL A 114 -0.25 10.58 0.28
N ILE A 115 -0.82 9.40 0.42
CA ILE A 115 -0.85 8.36 -0.61
C ILE A 115 -2.29 8.20 -1.07
N SER A 116 -2.47 8.24 -2.38
CA SER A 116 -3.70 7.87 -3.05
C SER A 116 -3.46 6.58 -3.83
N ILE A 117 -4.30 5.57 -3.57
CA ILE A 117 -4.27 4.27 -4.25
C ILE A 117 -5.57 4.16 -5.05
N ASP A 118 -5.46 4.40 -6.35
CA ASP A 118 -6.53 4.18 -7.32
C ASP A 118 -6.69 2.68 -7.63
N MET A 119 -7.91 2.15 -7.58
CA MET A 119 -8.21 0.73 -7.80
C MET A 119 -9.51 0.52 -8.60
N TYR A 120 -9.57 -0.56 -9.39
CA TYR A 120 -10.83 -1.01 -10.02
C TYR A 120 -11.59 -2.04 -9.18
N TYR A 121 -10.88 -2.86 -8.42
CA TYR A 121 -11.48 -3.93 -7.63
C TYR A 121 -12.05 -3.38 -6.31
N GLU A 122 -13.26 -2.81 -6.34
CA GLU A 122 -13.91 -2.18 -5.18
C GLU A 122 -13.90 -3.06 -3.93
N ASN A 123 -14.17 -4.37 -4.06
CA ASN A 123 -14.16 -5.28 -2.91
C ASN A 123 -12.78 -5.38 -2.26
N ILE A 124 -11.72 -5.52 -3.05
CA ILE A 124 -10.35 -5.60 -2.53
C ILE A 124 -9.93 -4.24 -1.95
N ALA A 125 -10.33 -3.15 -2.59
CA ALA A 125 -10.05 -1.82 -2.09
C ALA A 125 -10.73 -1.57 -0.72
N LYS A 126 -11.97 -2.04 -0.55
CA LYS A 126 -12.66 -2.01 0.75
C LYS A 126 -11.93 -2.85 1.79
N ASP A 127 -11.45 -4.04 1.44
CA ASP A 127 -10.69 -4.89 2.36
C ASP A 127 -9.41 -4.19 2.86
N ILE A 128 -8.65 -3.58 1.95
CA ILE A 128 -7.45 -2.78 2.30
C ILE A 128 -7.82 -1.57 3.16
N TYR A 129 -8.90 -0.85 2.79
CA TYR A 129 -9.38 0.29 3.57
C TYR A 129 -9.77 -0.10 5.00
N TYR A 130 -10.57 -1.16 5.17
CA TYR A 130 -10.97 -1.63 6.48
C TYR A 130 -9.79 -2.14 7.31
N TYR A 131 -8.81 -2.79 6.67
CA TYR A 131 -7.57 -3.18 7.34
C TYR A 131 -6.85 -1.99 7.99
N PHE A 132 -6.62 -0.91 7.24
CA PHE A 132 -5.95 0.28 7.80
C PHE A 132 -6.83 1.07 8.76
N ARG A 133 -8.15 1.15 8.50
CA ARG A 133 -9.11 1.79 9.40
C ARG A 133 -9.13 1.12 10.77
N ASP A 134 -9.19 -0.21 10.82
CA ASP A 134 -9.16 -0.97 12.06
C ASP A 134 -7.89 -0.70 12.87
N ILE A 135 -6.74 -0.59 12.20
CA ILE A 135 -5.48 -0.25 12.84
C ILE A 135 -5.54 1.15 13.47
N LYS A 136 -6.03 2.14 12.72
CA LYS A 136 -6.17 3.52 13.20
C LYS A 136 -7.14 3.62 14.38
N ASP A 137 -8.29 2.96 14.30
CA ASP A 137 -9.30 2.97 15.36
C ASP A 137 -8.75 2.33 16.65
N ARG A 138 -7.96 1.26 16.54
CA ARG A 138 -7.26 0.64 17.70
C ARG A 138 -6.22 1.59 18.31
N GLN A 139 -5.47 2.33 17.50
CA GLN A 139 -4.52 3.32 18.01
C GLN A 139 -5.24 4.42 18.79
N TYR A 140 -6.34 4.96 18.25
CA TYR A 140 -7.11 5.99 18.92
C TYR A 140 -7.67 5.51 20.28
N ASN A 141 -8.18 4.28 20.34
CA ASN A 141 -8.69 3.69 21.58
C ASN A 141 -7.59 3.41 22.62
N ASN A 142 -6.40 3.01 22.18
CA ASN A 142 -5.26 2.80 23.08
C ASN A 142 -4.72 4.13 23.64
N HIS A 143 -4.72 5.21 22.85
CA HIS A 143 -4.28 6.53 23.33
C HIS A 143 -5.27 7.15 24.33
N ARG A 144 -6.58 6.88 24.20
CA ARG A 144 -7.58 7.29 25.20
C ARG A 144 -7.44 6.62 26.57
N SER A 145 -6.67 5.54 26.67
CA SER A 145 -6.50 4.79 27.93
C SER A 145 -5.48 5.41 28.88
N TYR A 146 -4.68 6.39 28.42
CA TYR A 146 -3.64 7.04 29.23
C TYR A 146 -4.04 8.41 29.80
N ASP A 147 -5.14 9.03 29.36
CA ASP A 147 -5.61 10.34 29.85
C ASP A 147 -6.59 10.23 31.04
N ARG A 148 -6.41 9.23 31.90
CA ARG A 148 -7.19 9.09 33.14
C ARG A 148 -6.32 8.82 34.36
N PHE A 149 -5.31 9.64 34.64
CA PHE A 149 -4.77 9.79 36.00
C PHE A 149 -4.20 11.19 36.20
#